data_AF-A0A7S3WXW8-F1
#
_entry.id   AF-A0A7S3WXW8-F1
#
_cell.length_a   1.000
_cell.length_b   1.000
_cell.length_c   1.000
_cell.angle_alpha   90.00
_cell.angle_beta   90.00
_cell.angle_gamma   90.00
#
_symmetry.space_group_name_H-M   'P 1'
#
loop_
_entity.id
_entity.type
_entity.pdbx_description
1 polymer ?
#
loop_
_entity_poly.entity_id
_entity_poly.type
_entity_poly.pdbx_seq_one_letter_code
_entity_poly.pdbx_strand_id
1 'polypeptide(L)'
;GHAHLRGAQRSVRTPGTMPKTSAGKKNGGKRLGASSTNPDRVASSKSAASGPSLRSKGTINRLNMYRSKVKRNKSGKIVKGGLAVGDSVQNMTAARVQPDRRWFGNTRVVGQQELQDFRSQIESTTNDPYAVLLRRHKLPMGLLASGGKTNKAGRVDLLRAQSFGDTFGPKAQRKRPRLSALLGPAAGGGGGGSSA
;
A
#
# COMPACT_ATOMS: atom_id res chain seq x y z
N GLY A 1 103.14 11.68 -2.61
CA GLY A 1 101.92 12.51 -2.61
C GLY A 1 100.71 11.63 -2.85
N HIS A 2 99.63 11.91 -2.11
CA HIS A 2 98.26 11.43 -2.31
C HIS A 2 97.90 10.03 -1.78
N ALA A 3 97.50 10.01 -0.51
CA ALA A 3 96.45 9.13 -0.01
C ALA A 3 95.12 9.52 -0.67
N HIS A 4 94.28 8.55 -1.04
CA HIS A 4 92.83 8.74 -1.09
C HIS A 4 92.09 7.48 -0.62
N LEU A 5 91.22 7.73 0.35
CA LEU A 5 90.29 6.82 1.01
C LEU A 5 89.03 6.56 0.16
N ARG A 6 88.46 5.36 0.40
CA ARG A 6 87.02 4.98 0.45
C ARG A 6 86.03 5.58 -0.57
N GLY A 7 85.24 4.67 -1.16
CA GLY A 7 83.93 5.01 -1.72
C GLY A 7 83.06 3.79 -1.96
N ALA A 8 82.45 3.25 -0.90
CA ALA A 8 81.38 2.26 -1.01
C ALA A 8 80.18 2.87 -1.77
N GLN A 9 79.76 2.24 -2.86
CA GLN A 9 78.61 2.69 -3.62
C GLN A 9 77.31 2.39 -2.86
N ARG A 10 76.76 3.42 -2.23
CA ARG A 10 75.39 3.43 -1.70
C ARG A 10 74.42 3.61 -2.87
N SER A 11 73.64 2.58 -3.17
CA SER A 11 72.45 2.67 -4.03
C SER A 11 71.45 3.62 -3.40
N VAL A 12 71.21 4.76 -4.06
CA VAL A 12 70.23 5.75 -3.65
C VAL A 12 68.86 5.31 -4.19
N ARG A 13 67.95 4.88 -3.31
CA ARG A 13 66.54 4.68 -3.67
C ARG A 13 65.89 6.03 -3.93
N THR A 14 65.42 6.26 -5.16
CA THR A 14 64.53 7.37 -5.51
C THR A 14 63.12 7.11 -4.96
N PRO A 15 62.42 8.12 -4.39
CA PRO A 15 61.02 7.96 -3.97
C PRO A 15 60.11 8.28 -5.16
N GLY A 16 59.51 7.26 -5.77
CA GLY A 16 58.67 7.40 -6.97
C GLY A 16 57.27 6.83 -6.81
N THR A 17 56.37 7.69 -6.32
CA THR A 17 54.91 7.72 -6.55
C THR A 17 54.09 6.44 -6.27
N MET A 18 53.45 6.41 -5.09
CA MET A 18 52.35 5.50 -4.78
C MET A 18 51.17 5.73 -5.76
N PRO A 19 50.53 4.67 -6.29
CA PRO A 19 49.34 4.84 -7.11
C PRO A 19 48.21 5.41 -6.25
N LYS A 20 47.60 6.52 -6.68
CA LYS A 20 46.42 7.07 -6.00
C LYS A 20 45.30 6.04 -6.08
N THR A 21 45.05 5.34 -4.97
CA THR A 21 43.80 4.60 -4.79
C THR A 21 42.66 5.60 -4.85
N SER A 22 41.84 5.52 -5.90
CA SER A 22 40.63 6.32 -6.00
C SER A 22 39.71 5.93 -4.86
N ALA A 23 39.62 6.80 -3.85
CA ALA A 23 38.74 6.60 -2.72
C ALA A 23 37.31 6.38 -3.24
N GLY A 24 36.76 5.20 -2.95
CA GLY A 24 35.40 4.82 -3.30
C GLY A 24 34.44 5.90 -2.85
N LYS A 25 33.71 6.48 -3.81
CA LYS A 25 32.72 7.53 -3.57
C LYS A 25 31.67 7.01 -2.58
N LYS A 26 31.70 7.53 -1.35
CA LYS A 26 30.71 7.22 -0.31
C LYS A 26 29.30 7.51 -0.86
N ASN A 27 28.52 6.46 -1.06
CA ASN A 27 27.15 6.53 -1.54
C ASN A 27 26.26 7.09 -0.41
N GLY A 28 26.19 8.41 -0.29
CA GLY A 28 25.37 9.09 0.71
C GLY A 28 25.67 10.59 0.88
N GLY A 29 26.81 11.07 0.37
CA GLY A 29 27.14 12.50 0.40
C GLY A 29 26.28 13.32 -0.57
N LYS A 30 25.96 14.57 -0.18
CA LYS A 30 25.31 15.58 -1.03
C LYS A 30 26.01 15.60 -2.38
N ARG A 31 25.25 15.37 -3.46
CA ARG A 31 25.83 15.37 -4.81
C ARG A 31 26.08 16.84 -5.14
N LEU A 32 27.34 17.27 -5.23
CA LEU A 32 27.73 18.66 -5.47
C LEU A 32 27.64 19.08 -6.96
N GLY A 33 27.06 18.25 -7.83
CA GLY A 33 27.04 18.50 -9.28
C GLY A 33 25.87 19.38 -9.72
N ALA A 34 26.10 20.24 -10.72
CA ALA A 34 25.07 21.10 -11.32
C ALA A 34 24.09 20.37 -12.27
N SER A 35 24.16 19.03 -12.36
CA SER A 35 23.33 18.23 -13.28
C SER A 35 21.83 18.43 -13.02
N SER A 36 21.05 18.56 -14.09
CA SER A 36 19.58 18.68 -14.05
C SER A 36 18.85 17.50 -13.38
N THR A 37 19.54 16.38 -13.20
CA THR A 37 19.04 15.16 -12.54
C THR A 37 19.34 15.15 -11.03
N ASN A 38 20.13 16.10 -10.54
CA ASN A 38 20.53 16.17 -9.13
C ASN A 38 19.53 17.03 -8.32
N PRO A 39 18.85 16.47 -7.30
CA PRO A 39 17.92 17.22 -6.47
C PRO A 39 18.58 18.26 -5.57
N ASP A 40 19.87 18.11 -5.26
CA ASP A 40 20.65 19.03 -4.42
C ASP A 40 21.60 19.92 -5.25
N ARG A 41 21.30 20.13 -6.53
CA ARG A 41 22.08 21.02 -7.40
C ARG A 41 22.04 22.46 -6.89
N VAL A 42 23.21 23.09 -6.80
CA VAL A 42 23.31 24.54 -6.64
C VAL A 42 23.10 25.17 -8.00
N ALA A 43 22.07 26.00 -8.15
CA ALA A 43 21.86 26.76 -9.39
C ALA A 43 22.98 27.79 -9.53
N SER A 44 23.65 27.82 -10.68
CA SER A 44 24.59 28.91 -11.00
C SER A 44 23.85 30.24 -11.04
N SER A 45 24.51 31.34 -10.67
CA SER A 45 23.94 32.70 -10.71
C SER A 45 23.33 33.04 -12.09
N LYS A 46 23.97 32.60 -13.17
CA LYS A 46 23.47 32.77 -14.55
C LYS A 46 22.17 32.00 -14.82
N SER A 47 22.04 30.80 -14.26
CA SER A 47 20.81 29.99 -14.36
C SER A 47 19.69 30.43 -13.43
N ALA A 48 20.01 31.18 -12.37
CA ALA A 48 19.02 31.84 -11.51
C ALA A 48 18.52 33.15 -12.12
N ALA A 49 19.39 33.87 -12.85
CA ALA A 49 19.05 35.11 -13.56
C ALA A 49 18.16 34.90 -14.81
N SER A 50 18.14 33.69 -15.38
CA SER A 50 17.47 33.39 -16.66
C SER A 50 15.98 32.99 -16.55
N GLY A 51 15.31 33.27 -15.43
CA GLY A 51 13.88 32.93 -15.21
C GLY A 51 13.62 31.46 -14.84
N PRO A 52 12.34 31.02 -14.68
CA PRO A 52 11.94 29.76 -14.04
C PRO A 52 12.12 28.52 -14.94
N SER A 53 13.24 28.43 -15.65
CA SER A 53 13.60 27.31 -16.55
C SER A 53 14.05 26.05 -15.78
N LEU A 54 14.35 26.20 -14.48
CA LEU A 54 14.95 25.15 -13.68
C LEU A 54 13.89 24.26 -13.01
N ARG A 55 14.03 22.93 -13.17
CA ARG A 55 13.17 21.97 -12.46
C ARG A 55 13.34 22.09 -10.94
N SER A 56 12.21 22.12 -10.22
CA SER A 56 12.18 22.08 -8.75
C SER A 56 12.70 20.73 -8.21
N LYS A 57 13.17 20.73 -6.96
CA LYS A 57 13.64 19.50 -6.28
C LYS A 57 12.60 18.37 -6.31
N GLY A 58 11.33 18.70 -6.08
CA GLY A 58 10.22 17.74 -6.16
C GLY A 58 10.04 17.16 -7.57
N THR A 59 10.12 18.01 -8.61
CA THR A 59 10.07 17.57 -10.01
C THR A 59 11.24 16.65 -10.35
N ILE A 60 12.46 16.99 -9.90
CA ILE A 60 13.65 16.16 -10.13
C ILE A 60 13.51 14.80 -9.45
N ASN A 61 13.05 14.74 -8.20
CA ASN A 61 12.81 13.50 -7.49
C ASN A 61 11.75 12.61 -8.19
N ARG A 62 10.64 13.20 -8.64
CA ARG A 62 9.61 12.50 -9.42
C ARG A 62 10.16 11.93 -10.73
N LEU A 63 10.97 12.69 -11.47
CA LEU A 63 11.58 12.21 -12.71
C LEU A 63 12.63 11.12 -12.44
N ASN A 64 13.38 11.24 -11.35
CA ASN A 64 14.32 10.21 -10.92
C ASN A 64 13.62 8.92 -10.51
N MET A 65 12.42 8.99 -9.94
CA MET A 65 11.57 7.84 -9.63
C MET A 65 11.27 7.04 -10.91
N TYR A 66 10.79 7.66 -11.99
CA TYR A 66 10.51 6.97 -13.26
C TYR A 66 11.76 6.39 -13.93
N ARG A 67 12.93 7.00 -13.72
CA ARG A 67 14.21 6.55 -14.28
C ARG A 67 14.94 5.55 -13.38
N SER A 68 14.41 5.26 -12.19
CA SER A 68 15.07 4.38 -11.23
C SER A 68 15.05 2.93 -11.75
N LYS A 69 16.23 2.31 -11.81
CA LYS A 69 16.43 0.93 -12.26
C LYS A 69 17.42 0.26 -11.32
N VAL A 70 17.26 -1.05 -11.14
CA VAL A 70 18.18 -1.89 -10.37
C VAL A 70 19.57 -1.80 -10.99
N LYS A 71 20.55 -1.40 -10.18
CA LYS A 71 21.97 -1.41 -10.51
C LYS A 71 22.59 -2.68 -9.95
N ARG A 72 23.26 -3.44 -10.82
CA ARG A 72 23.93 -4.69 -10.48
C ARG A 72 25.44 -4.56 -10.61
N ASN A 73 26.17 -5.35 -9.83
CA ASN A 73 27.61 -5.51 -10.02
C ASN A 73 27.89 -6.46 -11.21
N LYS A 74 29.17 -6.62 -11.56
CA LYS A 74 29.60 -7.52 -12.65
C LYS A 74 29.20 -8.98 -12.42
N SER A 75 29.05 -9.41 -11.15
CA SER A 75 28.58 -10.75 -10.78
C SER A 75 27.05 -10.87 -10.71
N GLY A 76 26.30 -9.88 -11.18
CA GLY A 76 24.84 -9.91 -11.27
C GLY A 76 24.09 -9.66 -9.94
N LYS A 77 24.80 -9.49 -8.83
CA LYS A 77 24.21 -9.14 -7.53
C LYS A 77 23.73 -7.68 -7.53
N ILE A 78 22.58 -7.45 -6.91
CA ILE A 78 21.98 -6.11 -6.78
C ILE A 78 22.84 -5.27 -5.82
N VAL A 79 23.21 -4.06 -6.25
CA VAL A 79 24.02 -3.12 -5.45
C VAL A 79 23.22 -1.87 -5.05
N LYS A 80 22.27 -1.43 -5.88
CA LYS A 80 21.44 -0.24 -5.58
C LYS A 80 20.15 -0.23 -6.40
N GLY A 81 19.10 0.38 -5.86
CA GLY A 81 17.93 0.76 -6.66
C GLY A 81 17.04 -0.41 -7.03
N GLY A 82 17.02 -1.46 -6.22
CA GLY A 82 15.82 -2.28 -6.09
C GLY A 82 14.65 -1.37 -5.75
N LEU A 83 13.48 -1.59 -6.38
CA LEU A 83 12.18 -1.17 -5.82
C LEU A 83 12.26 -1.30 -4.29
N ALA A 84 11.69 -0.40 -3.50
CA ALA A 84 11.82 -0.26 -2.03
C ALA A 84 11.94 -1.56 -1.20
N VAL A 85 11.52 -2.69 -1.76
CA VAL A 85 11.76 -4.08 -1.37
C VAL A 85 13.25 -4.51 -1.36
N GLY A 86 14.12 -4.08 -2.28
CA GLY A 86 15.41 -4.72 -2.55
C GLY A 86 16.48 -4.58 -1.45
N ASP A 87 16.69 -3.39 -0.88
CA ASP A 87 17.64 -3.19 0.23
C ASP A 87 16.98 -3.43 1.60
N SER A 88 15.69 -3.10 1.73
CA SER A 88 14.95 -3.27 2.99
C SER A 88 14.58 -4.73 3.28
N VAL A 89 14.34 -5.57 2.27
CA VAL A 89 14.01 -7.00 2.49
C VAL A 89 15.24 -7.84 2.76
N GLN A 90 16.41 -7.49 2.19
CA GLN A 90 17.65 -8.24 2.41
C GLN A 90 18.16 -8.12 3.85
N ASN A 91 17.82 -7.03 4.55
CA ASN A 91 18.22 -6.76 5.94
C ASN A 91 17.00 -6.60 6.86
N MET A 92 15.94 -7.37 6.65
CA MET A 92 14.70 -7.20 7.41
C MET A 92 14.78 -7.90 8.77
N THR A 93 14.88 -7.11 9.85
CA THR A 93 14.71 -7.60 11.22
C THR A 93 13.26 -8.01 11.45
N ALA A 94 13.02 -9.00 12.32
CA ALA A 94 11.66 -9.43 12.66
C ALA A 94 10.82 -8.27 13.20
N ALA A 95 9.75 -7.90 12.48
CA ALA A 95 8.81 -6.88 12.92
C ALA A 95 7.85 -7.47 13.95
N ARG A 96 8.03 -7.11 15.22
CA ARG A 96 7.10 -7.46 16.30
C ARG A 96 6.24 -6.26 16.62
N VAL A 97 4.98 -6.51 16.93
CA VAL A 97 4.04 -5.48 17.37
C VAL A 97 3.98 -5.52 18.90
N GLN A 98 4.38 -4.44 19.56
CA GLN A 98 4.41 -4.32 21.02
C GLN A 98 3.01 -4.38 21.63
N PRO A 99 2.76 -5.16 22.70
CA PRO A 99 1.44 -5.21 23.32
C PRO A 99 1.06 -3.83 23.89
N ASP A 100 -0.12 -3.31 23.52
CA ASP A 100 -0.66 -2.04 24.02
C ASP A 100 -2.17 -2.16 24.27
N ARG A 101 -2.63 -1.65 25.41
CA ARG A 101 -4.07 -1.61 25.79
C ARG A 101 -4.89 -0.79 24.81
N ARG A 102 -4.30 0.22 24.17
CA ARG A 102 -4.97 1.14 23.24
C ARG A 102 -5.50 0.45 21.99
N TRP A 103 -4.98 -0.73 21.64
CA TRP A 103 -5.45 -1.48 20.46
C TRP A 103 -6.86 -2.01 20.59
N PHE A 104 -7.30 -2.24 21.83
CA PHE A 104 -8.60 -2.82 22.12
C PHE A 104 -9.65 -1.76 22.48
N GLY A 105 -9.27 -0.48 22.54
CA GLY A 105 -10.19 0.62 22.74
C GLY A 105 -10.90 1.03 21.45
N ASN A 106 -12.14 1.49 21.55
CA ASN A 106 -12.91 1.99 20.42
C ASN A 106 -12.24 3.24 19.84
N THR A 107 -11.77 3.18 18.59
CA THR A 107 -11.04 4.30 17.95
C THR A 107 -11.93 5.29 17.20
N ARG A 108 -13.13 4.87 16.78
CA ARG A 108 -14.11 5.69 16.05
C ARG A 108 -15.49 5.38 16.61
N VAL A 109 -16.11 6.38 17.23
CA VAL A 109 -17.45 6.28 17.85
C VAL A 109 -18.33 7.36 17.22
N VAL A 110 -19.58 7.04 16.97
CA VAL A 110 -20.59 7.96 16.42
C VAL A 110 -21.79 7.94 17.36
N GLY A 111 -22.34 9.11 17.67
CA GLY A 111 -23.56 9.20 18.48
C GLY A 111 -24.79 8.74 17.70
N GLN A 112 -25.80 8.21 18.39
CA GLN A 112 -27.01 7.71 17.72
C GLN A 112 -27.79 8.80 16.96
N GLN A 113 -27.85 10.02 17.51
CA GLN A 113 -28.51 11.16 16.86
C GLN A 113 -27.76 11.59 15.59
N GLU A 114 -26.44 11.79 15.70
CA GLU A 114 -25.56 12.10 14.56
C GLU A 114 -25.62 11.05 13.46
N LEU A 115 -25.76 9.78 13.85
CA LEU A 115 -25.89 8.67 12.92
C LEU A 115 -27.23 8.74 12.15
N GLN A 116 -28.32 9.05 12.85
CA GLN A 116 -29.63 9.24 12.23
C GLN A 116 -29.61 10.41 11.22
N ASP A 117 -29.00 11.54 11.61
CA ASP A 117 -28.84 12.72 10.76
C ASP A 117 -27.94 12.43 9.55
N PHE A 118 -26.85 11.69 9.76
CA PHE A 118 -25.98 11.27 8.67
C PHE A 118 -26.72 10.38 7.66
N ARG A 119 -27.57 9.46 8.14
CA ARG A 119 -28.38 8.60 7.27
C ARG A 119 -29.35 9.41 6.42
N SER A 120 -30.09 10.35 7.02
CA SER A 120 -31.07 11.16 6.30
C SER A 120 -30.43 12.07 5.25
N GLN A 121 -29.31 12.71 5.57
CA GLN A 121 -28.59 13.61 4.64
C GLN A 121 -27.96 12.85 3.47
N ILE A 122 -27.43 11.65 3.72
CA ILE A 122 -26.83 10.86 2.64
C ILE A 122 -27.90 10.20 1.77
N GLU A 123 -29.04 9.79 2.33
CA GLU A 123 -30.15 9.23 1.53
C GLU A 123 -30.73 10.28 0.57
N SER A 124 -30.93 11.52 1.02
CA SER A 124 -31.38 12.60 0.14
C SER A 124 -30.35 12.93 -0.96
N THR A 125 -29.06 13.01 -0.59
CA THR A 125 -27.99 13.35 -1.54
C THR A 125 -27.66 12.21 -2.52
N THR A 126 -27.81 10.95 -2.11
CA THR A 126 -27.49 9.79 -2.97
C THR A 126 -28.49 9.64 -4.11
N ASN A 127 -29.75 10.03 -3.88
CA ASN A 127 -30.81 9.97 -4.89
C ASN A 127 -30.73 11.12 -5.90
N ASP A 128 -29.97 12.17 -5.62
CA ASP A 128 -29.78 13.30 -6.52
C ASP A 128 -28.65 13.00 -7.54
N PRO A 129 -28.95 12.89 -8.85
CA PRO A 129 -27.95 12.60 -9.88
C PRO A 129 -26.96 13.76 -10.13
N TYR A 130 -27.26 14.98 -9.67
CA TYR A 130 -26.40 16.15 -9.88
C TYR A 130 -25.45 16.42 -8.71
N ALA A 131 -25.67 15.78 -7.55
CA ALA A 131 -24.82 15.92 -6.39
C ALA A 131 -23.69 14.87 -6.35
N VAL A 132 -22.46 15.28 -6.02
CA VAL A 132 -21.29 14.38 -5.93
C VAL A 132 -20.58 14.52 -4.58
N LEU A 133 -20.29 13.37 -3.95
CA LEU A 133 -19.54 13.30 -2.69
C LEU A 133 -18.02 13.43 -2.91
N LEU A 134 -17.42 14.54 -2.47
CA LEU A 134 -15.99 14.81 -2.66
C LEU A 134 -15.07 13.95 -1.76
N ARG A 135 -15.43 13.74 -0.49
CA ARG A 135 -14.56 13.10 0.52
C ARG A 135 -15.11 11.78 1.07
N ARG A 136 -15.53 10.89 0.18
CA ARG A 136 -16.12 9.59 0.53
C ARG A 136 -15.27 8.75 1.49
N HIS A 137 -13.94 8.77 1.36
CA HIS A 137 -13.02 7.96 2.15
C HIS A 137 -12.92 8.36 3.65
N LYS A 138 -13.44 9.54 4.03
CA LYS A 138 -13.48 9.99 5.43
C LYS A 138 -14.81 9.71 6.12
N LEU A 139 -15.85 9.34 5.36
CA LEU A 139 -17.20 9.13 5.88
C LEU A 139 -17.43 7.64 6.18
N PRO A 140 -18.11 7.29 7.29
CA PRO A 140 -18.43 5.91 7.64
C PRO A 140 -19.62 5.39 6.82
N MET A 141 -19.45 5.28 5.50
CA MET A 141 -20.50 4.86 4.56
C MET A 141 -21.03 3.44 4.83
N GLY A 142 -20.30 2.59 5.56
CA GLY A 142 -20.77 1.27 5.96
C GLY A 142 -21.94 1.29 6.96
N LEU A 143 -22.21 2.43 7.61
CA LEU A 143 -23.33 2.60 8.55
C LEU A 143 -24.64 3.00 7.87
N LEU A 144 -24.59 3.32 6.58
CA LEU A 144 -25.78 3.53 5.77
C LEU A 144 -26.48 2.19 5.65
N ALA A 145 -27.72 2.14 6.11
CA ALA A 145 -28.48 0.92 6.07
C ALA A 145 -28.66 0.51 4.59
N SER A 146 -27.93 -0.49 4.13
CA SER A 146 -28.43 -1.41 3.10
C SER A 146 -29.51 -2.33 3.71
N GLY A 147 -30.35 -1.76 4.59
CA GLY A 147 -31.19 -2.45 5.58
C GLY A 147 -32.48 -3.02 5.01
N GLY A 148 -32.38 -3.65 3.84
CA GLY A 148 -33.49 -4.37 3.22
C GLY A 148 -33.09 -5.10 1.93
N LYS A 149 -31.91 -4.82 1.38
CA LYS A 149 -31.45 -5.40 0.11
C LYS A 149 -30.03 -5.95 0.20
N THR A 150 -29.66 -6.56 1.33
CA THR A 150 -28.80 -7.73 1.15
C THR A 150 -29.66 -8.69 0.34
N ASN A 151 -29.15 -9.20 -0.78
CA ASN A 151 -29.85 -10.16 -1.65
C ASN A 151 -30.14 -11.52 -0.95
N LYS A 152 -30.24 -11.51 0.38
CA LYS A 152 -30.44 -12.61 1.32
C LYS A 152 -31.50 -12.31 2.39
N ALA A 153 -32.00 -11.08 2.53
CA ALA A 153 -32.96 -10.73 3.59
C ALA A 153 -34.29 -11.51 3.51
N GLY A 154 -34.63 -12.06 2.34
CA GLY A 154 -35.76 -12.98 2.16
C GLY A 154 -35.36 -14.41 1.76
N ARG A 155 -34.07 -14.70 1.58
CA ARG A 155 -33.60 -16.03 1.19
C ARG A 155 -33.10 -16.75 2.43
N VAL A 156 -33.92 -17.66 2.94
CA VAL A 156 -33.53 -18.60 4.00
C VAL A 156 -32.20 -19.23 3.61
N ASP A 157 -31.24 -19.26 4.54
CA ASP A 157 -29.97 -19.95 4.31
C ASP A 157 -30.21 -21.46 4.22
N LEU A 158 -30.46 -21.92 2.99
CA LEU A 158 -30.86 -23.28 2.70
C LEU A 158 -29.80 -24.29 3.16
N LEU A 159 -28.52 -23.91 3.18
CA LEU A 159 -27.41 -24.77 3.60
C LEU A 159 -27.41 -25.01 5.11
N ARG A 160 -27.89 -24.03 5.89
CA ARG A 160 -28.08 -24.16 7.34
C ARG A 160 -29.30 -25.01 7.68
N ALA A 161 -30.37 -24.86 6.90
CA ALA A 161 -31.60 -25.64 7.08
C ALA A 161 -31.44 -27.09 6.58
N GLN A 162 -30.70 -27.28 5.49
CA GLN A 162 -30.44 -28.58 4.86
C GLN A 162 -29.01 -28.60 4.29
N SER A 163 -28.14 -29.36 4.93
CA SER A 163 -26.76 -29.49 4.46
C SER A 163 -26.70 -30.25 3.12
N PHE A 164 -25.62 -30.05 2.37
CA PHE A 164 -25.44 -30.75 1.10
C PHE A 164 -25.44 -32.28 1.27
N GLY A 165 -24.81 -32.81 2.32
CA GLY A 165 -24.74 -34.27 2.54
C GLY A 165 -26.09 -34.91 2.88
N ASP A 166 -26.96 -34.18 3.58
CA ASP A 166 -28.30 -34.66 3.96
C ASP A 166 -29.32 -34.53 2.82
N THR A 167 -29.02 -33.68 1.83
CA THR A 167 -29.87 -33.47 0.64
C THR A 167 -29.42 -34.26 -0.57
N PHE A 168 -28.11 -34.38 -0.77
CA PHE A 168 -27.46 -35.06 -1.88
C PHE A 168 -26.35 -35.97 -1.34
N GLY A 169 -26.61 -37.27 -1.31
CA GLY A 169 -25.64 -38.24 -0.84
C GLY A 169 -26.25 -39.60 -0.49
N PRO A 170 -25.41 -40.60 -0.16
CA PRO A 170 -25.87 -41.95 0.18
C PRO A 170 -26.73 -41.98 1.46
N LYS A 171 -26.59 -40.97 2.34
CA LYS A 171 -27.40 -40.79 3.55
C LYS A 171 -28.51 -39.73 3.38
N ALA A 172 -28.85 -39.36 2.14
CA ALA A 172 -29.84 -38.32 1.89
C ALA A 172 -31.22 -38.65 2.48
N GLN A 173 -31.76 -37.72 3.27
CA GLN A 173 -33.05 -37.88 3.95
C GLN A 173 -34.21 -37.26 3.16
N ARG A 174 -33.92 -36.40 2.16
CA ARG A 174 -34.95 -35.68 1.41
C ARG A 174 -35.55 -36.54 0.30
N LYS A 175 -36.85 -36.85 0.40
CA LYS A 175 -37.58 -37.64 -0.60
C LYS A 175 -38.37 -36.82 -1.63
N ARG A 176 -38.72 -35.56 -1.31
CA ARG A 176 -39.50 -34.66 -2.19
C ARG A 176 -38.98 -33.21 -2.14
N PRO A 177 -39.03 -32.44 -3.24
CA PRO A 177 -38.66 -31.02 -3.25
C PRO A 177 -39.70 -30.17 -2.50
N ARG A 178 -39.25 -29.09 -1.83
CA ARG A 178 -40.14 -28.10 -1.20
C ARG A 178 -40.16 -26.83 -2.04
N LEU A 179 -41.31 -26.53 -2.62
CA LEU A 179 -41.54 -25.37 -3.49
C LEU A 179 -42.36 -24.30 -2.77
N SER A 180 -41.91 -23.84 -1.62
CA SER A 180 -42.60 -22.77 -0.86
C SER A 180 -42.34 -21.36 -1.41
N ALA A 181 -41.82 -21.24 -2.65
CA ALA A 181 -41.59 -19.96 -3.31
C ALA A 181 -42.53 -19.69 -4.49
N LEU A 182 -43.42 -20.63 -4.86
CA LEU A 182 -44.32 -20.50 -6.02
C LEU A 182 -45.76 -20.09 -5.65
N LEU A 183 -46.15 -20.13 -4.37
CA LEU A 183 -47.49 -19.71 -3.94
C LEU A 183 -47.35 -18.61 -2.89
N GLY A 184 -47.55 -17.36 -3.33
CA GLY A 184 -47.73 -16.20 -2.44
C GLY A 184 -48.99 -16.35 -1.57
N PRO A 185 -49.18 -15.46 -0.57
CA PRO A 185 -50.21 -15.63 0.43
C PRO A 185 -51.59 -15.50 -0.22
N ALA A 186 -52.27 -16.61 -0.41
CA ALA A 186 -53.67 -16.62 -0.79
C ALA A 186 -54.48 -16.09 0.40
N ALA A 187 -54.97 -14.86 0.24
CA ALA A 187 -55.98 -14.27 1.09
C ALA A 187 -57.26 -15.11 1.07
N GLY A 188 -57.89 -15.26 2.24
CA GLY A 188 -59.33 -15.43 2.40
C GLY A 188 -59.89 -16.85 2.25
N GLY A 189 -60.69 -17.25 3.25
CA GLY A 189 -61.62 -18.38 3.11
C GLY A 189 -61.91 -19.06 4.44
N GLY A 190 -62.83 -18.50 5.23
CA GLY A 190 -63.39 -19.17 6.41
C GLY A 190 -64.17 -20.43 6.04
N GLY A 191 -64.35 -21.31 7.03
CA GLY A 191 -65.19 -22.49 6.92
C GLY A 191 -65.10 -23.33 8.19
N GLY A 192 -66.13 -23.24 9.03
CA GLY A 192 -66.27 -24.03 10.24
C GLY A 192 -66.43 -25.53 9.97
N GLY A 193 -66.16 -26.33 10.99
CA GLY A 193 -66.34 -27.78 10.99
C GLY A 193 -66.20 -28.33 12.41
N SER A 194 -67.34 -28.45 13.07
CA SER A 194 -67.57 -29.12 14.35
C SER A 194 -67.34 -30.64 14.30
N SER A 195 -67.23 -31.25 15.50
CA SER A 195 -67.16 -32.69 15.86
C SER A 195 -65.79 -33.36 15.64
N ALA A 196 -65.24 -34.18 16.56
CA ALA A 196 -65.67 -34.71 17.86
C ALA A 196 -64.42 -34.88 18.75
#